data_AF-A0A955SCQ4-F1
#
_entry.id   AF-A0A955SCQ4-F1
#
_cell.length_a   1.000
_cell.length_b   1.000
_cell.length_c   1.000
_cell.angle_alpha   90.00
_cell.angle_beta   90.00
_cell.angle_gamma   90.00
#
_symmetry.space_group_name_H-M   'P 1'
#
loop_
_entity.id
_entity.type
_entity.pdbx_description
1 polymer ?
#
loop_
_entity_poly.entity_id
_entity_poly.type
_entity_poly.pdbx_seq_one_letter_code
_entity_poly.pdbx_strand_id
1 'polypeptide(L)' 'KLEIPNEKLLHVAESQRHDIEPAKELGIATVWVNRQTRKTTASGKGAGTASPDMEVKSLEELVGVMGV' A
#
# COMPACT_ATOMS: atom_id res chain seq x y z
N LYS A 1 4.31 -7.59 -17.99
CA LYS A 1 3.01 -7.89 -17.36
C LYS A 1 3.16 -9.19 -16.59
N LEU A 2 2.68 -9.25 -15.34
CA LEU A 2 2.66 -10.51 -14.59
C LEU A 2 1.43 -11.30 -15.02
N GLU A 3 1.59 -12.59 -15.32
CA GLU A 3 0.50 -13.50 -15.70
C GLU A 3 -0.21 -14.05 -14.44
N ILE A 4 -0.53 -13.15 -13.51
CA ILE A 4 -1.15 -13.47 -12.22
C ILE A 4 -2.47 -12.69 -12.14
N PRO A 5 -3.60 -13.33 -11.80
CA PRO A 5 -4.86 -12.64 -11.55
C PRO A 5 -4.73 -11.56 -10.47
N ASN A 6 -5.39 -10.42 -10.64
CA ASN A 6 -5.31 -9.30 -9.69
C ASN A 6 -5.73 -9.67 -8.26
N GLU A 7 -6.70 -10.58 -8.13
CA GLU A 7 -7.16 -11.14 -6.84
C GLU A 7 -6.09 -11.97 -6.11
N LYS A 8 -5.01 -12.37 -6.80
CA LYS A 8 -3.85 -13.09 -6.23
C LYS A 8 -2.63 -12.20 -6.03
N LEU A 9 -2.74 -10.91 -6.29
CA LEU A 9 -1.68 -9.93 -6.10
C LEU A 9 -1.95 -9.12 -4.83
N LEU A 10 -0.89 -8.93 -4.04
CA LEU A 10 -0.86 -7.97 -2.94
C LEU A 10 0.13 -6.86 -3.32
N HIS A 11 -0.36 -5.64 -3.48
CA HIS A 11 0.46 -4.47 -3.76
C HIS A 11 0.83 -3.77 -2.46
N VAL A 12 2.12 -3.77 -2.11
CA VAL A 12 2.64 -3.21 -0.86
C VAL A 12 3.52 -2.00 -1.18
N ALA A 13 3.14 -0.81 -0.72
CA ALA A 13 3.83 0.41 -1.12
C ALA A 13 3.73 1.57 -0.10
N GLU A 14 4.56 2.60 -0.29
CA GLU A 14 4.59 3.80 0.58
C GLU A 14 3.73 4.95 0.03
N SER A 15 3.61 5.13 -1.29
CA SER A 15 2.91 6.28 -1.87
C SER A 15 1.41 5.99 -2.06
N GLN A 16 0.55 6.70 -1.35
CA GLN A 16 -0.89 6.54 -1.56
C GLN A 16 -1.34 6.94 -2.97
N ARG A 17 -0.82 8.04 -3.53
CA ARG A 17 -1.26 8.56 -4.84
C ARG A 17 -0.71 7.76 -6.02
N HIS A 18 0.58 7.41 -5.98
CA HIS A 18 1.23 6.80 -7.15
C HIS A 18 1.15 5.28 -7.13
N ASP A 19 0.94 4.68 -5.94
CA ASP A 19 0.97 3.23 -5.77
C ASP A 19 -0.42 2.69 -5.35
N ILE A 20 -0.96 3.16 -4.21
CA ILE A 20 -2.20 2.61 -3.63
C ILE A 20 -3.44 2.93 -4.48
N GLU A 21 -3.60 4.20 -4.90
CA GLU A 21 -4.72 4.64 -5.73
C GLU A 21 -4.83 3.85 -7.04
N PRO A 22 -3.79 3.80 -7.90
CA PRO A 22 -3.86 3.05 -9.15
C PRO A 22 -4.02 1.55 -8.93
N ALA A 23 -3.37 0.96 -7.93
CA ALA A 23 -3.51 -0.47 -7.65
C ALA A 23 -4.94 -0.85 -7.26
N LYS A 24 -5.63 -0.02 -6.47
CA LYS A 24 -7.04 -0.25 -6.14
C LYS A 24 -7.98 -0.04 -7.31
N GLU A 25 -7.73 0.94 -8.19
CA GLU A 25 -8.51 1.11 -9.43
C GLU A 25 -8.39 -0.13 -10.34
N LEU A 26 -7.28 -0.85 -10.26
CA LEU A 26 -7.07 -2.13 -10.96
C LEU A 26 -7.66 -3.34 -10.22
N GLY A 27 -8.24 -3.17 -9.04
CA GLY A 27 -8.78 -4.27 -8.24
C GLY A 27 -7.71 -5.17 -7.61
N ILE A 28 -6.51 -4.63 -7.35
CA ILE A 28 -5.44 -5.33 -6.62
C ILE A 28 -5.55 -4.95 -5.14
N ALA A 29 -5.42 -5.92 -4.24
CA ALA A 29 -5.40 -5.66 -2.79
C ALA A 29 -4.16 -4.84 -2.41
N THR A 30 -4.32 -3.88 -1.51
CA THR A 30 -3.30 -2.88 -1.19
C THR A 30 -2.93 -2.85 0.29
N VAL A 31 -1.62 -2.82 0.56
CA VAL A 31 -1.06 -2.52 1.88
C VAL A 31 -0.29 -1.22 1.81
N TRP A 32 -0.70 -0.24 2.60
CA TRP A 32 0.03 1.00 2.76
C TRP A 32 1.04 0.91 3.90
N VAL A 33 2.31 1.12 3.58
CA VAL A 33 3.40 1.16 4.55
C VAL A 33 3.63 2.60 5.00
N ASN A 34 2.87 3.05 6.00
CA ASN A 34 2.95 4.38 6.59
C ASN A 34 4.12 4.49 7.58
N ARG A 35 5.32 4.78 7.06
CA ARG A 35 6.55 4.80 7.86
C ARG A 35 6.66 5.98 8.83
N GLN A 36 5.73 6.95 8.83
CA GLN A 36 5.66 8.17 9.68
C GLN A 36 6.92 9.05 9.78
N THR A 37 8.07 8.61 9.27
CA THR A 37 9.39 9.23 9.37
C THR A 37 9.64 10.26 8.27
N ARG A 38 8.91 10.17 7.16
CA ARG A 38 8.93 11.16 6.07
C ARG A 38 7.74 12.10 6.16
N LYS A 39 7.89 13.17 6.95
CA LYS A 39 6.88 14.20 7.21
C LYS A 39 6.37 14.99 5.98
N THR A 40 6.72 14.67 4.72
CA THR A 40 6.51 15.63 3.61
C THR A 40 5.87 15.15 2.31
N THR A 41 5.55 13.87 2.06
CA THR A 41 4.94 13.51 0.75
C THR A 41 3.89 12.39 0.75
N ALA A 42 3.97 11.39 1.62
CA ALA A 42 3.05 10.23 1.57
C ALA A 42 1.73 10.42 2.36
N SER A 43 1.77 11.22 3.42
CA SER A 43 0.65 11.42 4.37
C SER A 43 0.26 12.91 4.56
N GLY A 44 0.88 13.81 3.79
CA GLY A 44 0.69 15.27 3.88
C GLY A 44 -0.44 15.81 2.99
N LYS A 45 -0.53 17.13 2.84
CA LYS A 45 -1.44 17.75 1.85
C LYS A 45 -1.08 17.23 0.45
N GLY A 46 -2.02 16.55 -0.20
CA GLY A 46 -1.77 15.82 -1.44
C GLY A 46 -1.32 14.37 -1.24
N ALA A 47 -1.51 13.79 -0.06
CA ALA A 47 -1.63 12.34 0.06
C ALA A 47 -2.82 11.87 -0.79
N GLY A 48 -2.74 10.67 -1.34
CA GLY A 48 -3.88 10.03 -1.98
C GLY A 48 -5.06 9.91 -1.01
N THR A 49 -6.28 9.84 -1.54
CA THR A 49 -7.53 9.71 -0.78
C THR A 49 -8.04 8.27 -0.74
N ALA A 50 -7.41 7.35 -1.46
CA ALA A 50 -7.80 5.95 -1.46
C ALA A 50 -7.54 5.28 -0.09
N SER A 51 -8.58 4.69 0.49
CA SER A 51 -8.48 3.88 1.72
C SER A 51 -7.80 2.53 1.46
N PRO A 52 -6.53 2.30 1.83
CA PRO A 52 -5.88 1.00 1.61
C PRO A 52 -6.63 -0.14 2.30
N ASP A 53 -6.45 -1.38 1.85
CA ASP A 53 -7.05 -2.56 2.48
C ASP A 53 -6.38 -2.88 3.83
N MET A 54 -5.10 -2.52 3.97
CA MET A 54 -4.36 -2.60 5.23
C MET A 54 -3.34 -1.47 5.35
N GLU A 55 -3.11 -0.99 6.57
CA GLU A 55 -2.03 -0.05 6.90
C GLU A 55 -1.08 -0.71 7.90
N VAL A 56 0.22 -0.55 7.66
CA VAL A 56 1.31 -1.00 8.55
C VAL A 56 2.38 0.09 8.64
N LYS A 57 3.15 0.11 9.72
CA LYS A 57 4.24 1.07 9.94
C LYS A 57 5.55 0.62 9.29
N SER A 58 5.69 -0.66 9.02
CA SER A 58 6.90 -1.25 8.41
C SER A 58 6.58 -2.55 7.67
N LEU A 59 7.52 -3.01 6.84
CA LEU A 59 7.44 -4.36 6.25
C LEU A 59 7.62 -5.46 7.30
N GLU A 60 8.33 -5.17 8.38
CA GLU A 60 8.47 -6.10 9.52
C GLU A 60 7.10 -6.35 10.18
N GLU A 61 6.31 -5.30 10.39
CA GLU A 61 4.95 -5.44 10.90
C GLU A 61 4.07 -6.25 9.94
N LEU A 62 4.18 -6.01 8.62
CA LEU A 62 3.48 -6.80 7.61
C LEU A 62 3.82 -8.29 7.69
N VAL A 63 5.10 -8.62 7.75
CA VAL A 63 5.57 -10.01 7.89
C VAL A 63 5.02 -10.63 9.17
N GLY A 64 5.07 -9.88 10.29
CA GLY A 64 4.53 -10.32 11.57
C GLY A 64 3.04 -10.64 11.55
N VAL A 65 2.21 -9.84 10.85
CA VAL A 65 0.77 -10.13 10.73
C VAL A 65 0.47 -11.25 9.73
N MET A 66 1.33 -11.46 8.73
CA MET A 66 1.18 -12.56 7.77
C MET A 66 1.59 -13.91 8.36
N GLY A 67 2.37 -13.92 9.45
CA GLY A 67 2.84 -15.15 10.09
C GLY A 67 3.84 -15.93 9.24
N VAL A 68 4.63 -15.23 8.42
CA VAL A 68 5.67 -15.78 7.54
C VAL A 68 7.07 -15.45 8.05
#